data_AF-A0A927RRE0-F1
#
_entry.id   AF-A0A927RRE0-F1
#
_cell.length_a   1.000
_cell.length_b   1.000
_cell.length_c   1.000
_cell.angle_alpha   90.00
_cell.angle_beta   90.00
_cell.angle_gamma   90.00
#
_symmetry.space_group_name_H-M   'P 1'
#
loop_
_entity.id
_entity.type
_entity.pdbx_description
1 polymer ?
#
loop_
_entity_poly.entity_id
_entity_poly.type
_entity_poly.pdbx_seq_one_letter_code
_entity_poly.pdbx_strand_id
1 'polypeptide(L)' 'MLIEIESAYGDKLIHGSHLDRKELQNALKKILQTVSEEDFLSVFCARYGYEELPYSDTVHIDYTIDLDTHLLIKPKY' A
#
# COMPACT_ATOMS: atom_id res chain seq x y z
N MET A 1 5.85 -7.31 5.80
CA MET A 1 5.61 -7.27 4.34
C MET A 1 5.89 -5.85 3.89
N LEU A 2 6.63 -5.70 2.80
CA LEU A 2 7.04 -4.42 2.24
C LEU A 2 6.16 -4.12 1.02
N ILE A 3 5.50 -2.96 1.02
CA ILE A 3 4.57 -2.56 -0.02
C ILE A 3 4.96 -1.18 -0.52
N GLU A 4 4.95 -1.00 -1.84
CA GLU A 4 4.99 0.32 -2.46
C GLU A 4 3.57 0.83 -2.70
N ILE A 5 3.30 2.08 -2.35
CA ILE A 5 2.07 2.80 -2.66
C ILE A 5 2.41 3.79 -3.76
N GLU A 6 1.90 3.55 -4.97
CA GLU A 6 1.99 4.48 -6.09
C GLU A 6 0.77 5.40 -6.06
N SER A 7 1.00 6.71 -6.19
CA SER A 7 -0.06 7.72 -6.19
C SER A 7 0.36 8.98 -6.93
N ALA A 8 -0.63 9.77 -7.36
CA ALA A 8 -0.39 11.11 -7.93
C ALA A 8 0.42 12.06 -7.02
N TYR A 9 0.49 11.79 -5.71
CA TYR A 9 1.21 12.58 -4.71
C TYR A 9 2.64 12.05 -4.43
N GLY A 10 3.08 11.06 -5.22
CA GLY A 10 4.38 10.42 -5.13
C GLY A 10 4.35 9.09 -4.40
N ASP A 11 5.40 8.31 -4.65
CA ASP A 11 5.48 6.93 -4.20
C ASP A 11 5.94 6.85 -2.75
N LYS A 12 5.38 5.87 -2.03
CA LYS A 12 5.65 5.64 -0.60
C LYS A 12 5.97 4.19 -0.37
N LEU A 13 6.90 3.92 0.55
CA LEU A 13 7.13 2.57 1.04
C LEU A 13 6.48 2.41 2.41
N ILE A 14 5.76 1.30 2.59
CA ILE A 14 5.21 0.91 3.88
C ILE A 14 5.64 -0.50 4.25
N HIS A 15 5.82 -0.71 5.54
CA HIS A 15 6.27 -1.95 6.13
C HIS A 15 5.34 -2.32 7.28
N GLY A 16 4.96 -3.59 7.39
CA GLY A 16 4.13 -4.00 8.52
C GLY A 16 3.69 -5.45 8.49
N SER A 17 2.54 -5.67 9.13
CA SER A 17 1.87 -6.97 9.23
C SER A 17 1.83 -7.70 7.89
N HIS A 18 1.98 -9.03 7.91
CA HIS A 18 1.80 -9.81 6.70
C HIS A 18 0.31 -10.01 6.42
N LEU A 19 -0.16 -9.55 5.26
CA LEU A 19 -1.50 -9.81 4.74
C LEU A 19 -1.37 -10.58 3.44
N ASP A 20 -2.20 -11.60 3.24
CA ASP A 20 -2.26 -12.27 1.95
C ASP A 20 -2.83 -11.34 0.85
N ARG A 21 -2.70 -11.74 -0.41
CA ARG A 21 -3.16 -10.94 -1.56
C ARG A 21 -4.65 -10.57 -1.46
N LYS A 22 -5.51 -11.49 -1.02
CA LYS A 22 -6.96 -11.26 -0.91
C LYS A 22 -7.26 -10.32 0.25
N GLU A 23 -6.56 -10.49 1.38
CA GLU A 23 -6.67 -9.61 2.54
C GLU A 23 -6.26 -8.18 2.18
N LEU A 24 -5.13 -7.99 1.48
CA LEU A 24 -4.70 -6.69 0.96
C LEU A 24 -5.75 -6.06 0.04
N GLN A 25 -6.26 -6.81 -0.93
CA GLN A 25 -7.24 -6.28 -1.87
C GLN A 25 -8.55 -5.90 -1.18
N ASN A 26 -8.96 -6.66 -0.17
CA ASN A 26 -10.11 -6.33 0.66
C ASN A 26 -9.87 -5.11 1.55
N ALA A 27 -8.67 -4.98 2.11
CA ALA A 27 -8.27 -3.83 2.92
C ALA A 27 -8.29 -2.55 2.07
N LEU A 28 -7.65 -2.57 0.90
CA LEU A 28 -7.65 -1.48 -0.07
C LEU A 28 -9.08 -0.99 -0.36
N LYS A 29 -9.97 -1.90 -0.79
CA LYS A 29 -11.37 -1.57 -1.10
C LYS A 29 -12.12 -1.00 0.09
N LYS A 30 -11.93 -1.56 1.30
CA LYS A 30 -12.62 -1.10 2.51
C LYS A 30 -12.21 0.32 2.90
N ILE A 31 -10.94 0.66 2.79
CA ILE A 31 -10.45 2.00 3.14
C ILE A 31 -10.95 3.03 2.10
N LEU A 32 -10.81 2.75 0.80
CA LEU A 32 -11.24 3.66 -0.27
C LEU A 32 -12.76 3.88 -0.34
N GLN A 33 -13.57 3.01 0.28
CA GLN A 33 -15.01 3.26 0.46
C GLN A 33 -15.32 4.29 1.55
N THR A 34 -14.35 4.58 2.42
CA THR A 34 -14.54 5.39 3.64
C THR A 34 -13.76 6.69 3.64
N VAL A 35 -12.63 6.74 2.93
CA VAL A 35 -11.73 7.89 2.93
C VAL A 35 -11.23 8.17 1.52
N SER A 36 -10.73 9.39 1.32
CA SER A 36 -10.09 9.80 0.08
C SER A 36 -8.73 9.10 -0.11
N GLU A 37 -8.18 9.15 -1.32
CA GLU A 37 -6.82 8.64 -1.59
C GLU A 37 -5.74 9.43 -0.81
N GLU A 38 -5.97 10.71 -0.54
CA GLU A 38 -5.06 11.55 0.26
C GLU A 38 -4.93 11.03 1.70
N ASP A 39 -6.04 10.56 2.27
CA ASP A 39 -6.09 10.02 3.63
C ASP A 39 -5.73 8.53 3.70
N PHE A 40 -5.72 7.83 2.55
CA PHE A 40 -5.59 6.38 2.46
C PHE A 40 -4.40 5.86 3.24
N LEU A 41 -3.21 6.43 3.00
CA LEU A 41 -1.95 5.93 3.56
C LEU A 41 -1.97 5.88 5.08
N SER A 42 -2.32 7.02 5.70
CA SER A 42 -2.37 7.16 7.16
C SER A 42 -3.39 6.20 7.80
N VAL A 43 -4.57 6.06 7.19
CA VAL A 43 -5.66 5.22 7.70
C VAL A 43 -5.34 3.73 7.50
N PHE A 44 -4.78 3.37 6.35
CA PHE A 44 -4.34 2.00 6.07
C PHE A 44 -3.26 1.57 7.07
N CYS A 45 -2.24 2.42 7.26
CA CYS A 45 -1.15 2.17 8.19
C CYS A 45 -1.65 1.98 9.63
N ALA A 46 -2.45 2.92 10.14
CA ALA A 46 -3.00 2.85 11.48
C ALA A 46 -3.91 1.62 11.69
N ARG A 47 -4.72 1.24 10.69
CA ARG A 47 -5.70 0.17 10.83
C ARG A 47 -5.11 -1.24 10.71
N TYR A 48 -4.09 -1.40 9.89
CA TYR A 48 -3.51 -2.71 9.58
C TYR A 48 -2.10 -2.92 10.17
N GLY A 49 -1.60 -1.94 10.94
CA GLY A 49 -0.29 -2.03 11.60
C GLY A 49 0.85 -1.98 10.59
N TYR A 50 0.82 -0.98 9.71
CA TYR A 50 1.93 -0.63 8.84
C TYR A 50 2.51 0.71 9.26
N GLU A 51 3.76 0.94 8.91
CA GLU A 51 4.51 2.17 9.13
C GLU A 51 5.14 2.61 7.82
N GLU A 52 5.20 3.92 7.59
CA GLU A 52 5.91 4.52 6.46
C GLU A 52 7.43 4.39 6.64
N LEU A 53 8.11 4.04 5.56
CA LEU A 53 9.56 4.00 5.47
C LEU A 53 10.07 5.10 4.52
N PRO A 54 11.32 5.54 4.69
CA PRO A 54 12.00 6.31 3.66
C PRO A 54 11.96 5.56 2.33
N TYR A 55 11.57 6.26 1.27
CA TYR A 55 11.50 5.67 -0.08
C TYR A 55 12.90 5.24 -0.55
N SER A 56 12.96 4.07 -1.20
CA SER A 56 14.19 3.48 -1.72
C SER A 56 13.84 2.64 -2.95
N ASP A 57 14.51 2.87 -4.07
CA ASP A 57 14.35 2.11 -5.32
C ASP A 57 15.15 0.80 -5.34
N THR A 58 16.11 0.64 -4.42
CA THR A 58 16.97 -0.53 -4.33
C THR A 58 16.40 -1.71 -3.52
N VAL A 59 15.14 -1.66 -3.09
CA VAL A 59 14.52 -2.71 -2.25
C VAL A 59 13.59 -3.60 -3.07
N HIS A 60 13.53 -4.88 -2.70
CA HIS A 60 12.52 -5.79 -3.24
C HIS A 60 11.25 -5.69 -2.40
N ILE A 61 10.18 -5.22 -3.03
CA ILE A 61 8.84 -5.10 -2.45
C ILE A 61 8.04 -6.39 -2.70
N ASP A 62 7.10 -6.68 -1.81
CA ASP A 62 6.20 -7.83 -1.94
C ASP A 62 5.06 -7.53 -2.92
N TYR A 63 4.53 -6.30 -2.86
CA TYR A 63 3.42 -5.81 -3.68
C TYR A 63 3.53 -4.31 -3.94
N THR A 64 2.94 -3.86 -5.05
CA THR A 64 2.63 -2.44 -5.32
C THR A 64 1.12 -2.26 -5.24
N ILE A 65 0.67 -1.24 -4.53
CA ILE A 65 -0.71 -0.74 -4.54
C ILE A 65 -0.70 0.53 -5.38
N ASP A 66 -1.38 0.47 -6.51
CA ASP A 66 -1.63 1.65 -7.35
C ASP A 66 -2.95 2.28 -6.89
N LEU A 67 -2.88 3.49 -6.35
CA LEU A 67 -4.05 4.23 -5.88
C LEU A 67 -4.87 4.87 -6.99
N ASP A 68 -4.31 5.07 -8.19
CA ASP A 68 -5.06 5.62 -9.31
C ASP A 68 -5.93 4.54 -9.98
N THR A 69 -5.44 3.29 -10.03
CA THR A 69 -6.15 2.16 -10.65
C THR A 69 -6.78 1.19 -9.65
N HIS A 70 -6.51 1.38 -8.35
CA HIS A 70 -6.91 0.50 -7.24
C HIS A 70 -6.47 -0.96 -7.45
N LEU A 71 -5.33 -1.14 -8.13
CA LEU A 71 -4.77 -2.45 -8.44
C LEU A 71 -3.69 -2.85 -7.42
N LEU A 72 -3.66 -4.14 -7.13
CA LEU A 72 -2.60 -4.78 -6.36
C LEU A 72 -1.72 -5.59 -7.32
N ILE A 73 -0.50 -5.13 -7.53
CA ILE A 73 0.46 -5.66 -8.48
C ILE A 73 1.53 -6.45 -7.71
N LYS A 74 1.88 -7.64 -8.21
CA LYS A 74 3.01 -8.40 -7.69
C LYS A 74 4.20 -8.23 -8.65
N PRO A 75 5.28 -7.57 -8.23
CA PRO A 75 6.42 -7.34 -9.12
C PRO A 75 7.12 -8.64 -9.52
N LYS A 76 7.78 -8.60 -10.67
CA LYS A 76 8.64 -9.67 -11.18
C LYS A 76 10.04 -9.06 -11.38
N TYR A 77 11.02 -9.61 -10.68
CA TYR A 77 12.43 -9.22 -10.76
C TYR A 77 13.21 -10.20 -11.64
#